data_AF-A0A9E2U648-F1
#
_entry.id   AF-A0A9E2U648-F1
#
_cell.length_a   1.000
_cell.length_b   1.000
_cell.length_c   1.000
_cell.angle_alpha   90.00
_cell.angle_beta   90.00
_cell.angle_gamma   90.00
#
_symmetry.space_group_name_H-M   'P 1'
#
loop_
_entity.id
_entity.type
_entity.pdbx_description
1 polymer ?
#
loop_
_entity_poly.entity_id
_entity_poly.type
_entity_poly.pdbx_seq_one_letter_code
_entity_poly.pdbx_strand_id
1 'polypeptide(L)'
;MRALALVAACLVAATAASSARADGDPASDYLLVQRVFVPAEGALAASQQQALQKAVASANKSGFAIRVAVIYSSYDLGSVTVLWKKPQTYARFLGAELSFVYKQRLLVVMPNGFGFNWPKHPSTSEYAALAKVPLKRGTAGLIESATAAVQALSKSG
;
A
#
# COMPACT_ATOMS: atom_id res chain seq x y z
N MET A 1 -21.43 42.83 27.76
CA MET A 1 -20.22 42.39 27.03
C MET A 1 -19.54 41.20 27.75
N ARG A 2 -20.09 39.98 27.76
CA ARG A 2 -19.36 38.79 28.30
C ARG A 2 -19.80 37.43 27.69
N ALA A 3 -20.50 37.42 26.56
CA ALA A 3 -21.06 36.20 25.97
C ALA A 3 -20.46 35.82 24.59
N LEU A 4 -19.31 36.41 24.22
CA LEU A 4 -18.67 36.16 22.92
C LEU A 4 -17.26 35.53 23.01
N ALA A 5 -16.74 35.24 24.21
CA ALA A 5 -15.35 34.83 24.37
C ALA A 5 -15.10 33.32 24.53
N LEU A 6 -16.15 32.48 24.53
CA LEU A 6 -16.01 31.04 24.79
C LEU A 6 -16.17 30.13 23.56
N VAL A 7 -16.54 30.68 22.39
CA VAL A 7 -16.67 29.90 21.15
C VAL A 7 -15.35 29.82 20.37
N ALA A 8 -14.38 30.68 20.67
CA ALA A 8 -13.10 30.74 19.95
C ALA A 8 -12.05 29.72 20.42
N ALA A 9 -12.25 29.05 21.57
CA ALA A 9 -11.26 28.13 22.12
C ALA A 9 -11.38 26.67 21.60
N CYS A 10 -12.49 26.31 20.96
CA CYS A 10 -12.72 24.94 20.46
C CYS A 10 -12.26 24.72 19.00
N LEU A 11 -11.89 25.76 18.25
CA LEU A 11 -11.57 25.62 16.82
C LEU A 11 -10.07 25.43 16.50
N VAL A 12 -9.18 25.52 17.48
CA VAL A 12 -7.72 25.44 17.22
C VAL A 12 -7.13 24.05 17.51
N ALA A 13 -7.88 23.14 18.13
CA ALA A 13 -7.37 21.80 18.49
C ALA A 13 -7.57 20.71 17.41
N ALA A 14 -8.09 21.06 16.22
CA ALA A 14 -8.47 20.08 15.20
C ALA A 14 -7.44 19.87 14.06
N THR A 15 -6.27 20.52 14.08
CA THR A 15 -5.31 20.45 12.95
C THR A 15 -4.14 19.49 13.14
N ALA A 16 -4.08 18.79 14.28
CA ALA A 16 -3.12 17.71 14.50
C ALA A 16 -3.86 16.37 14.61
N ALA A 17 -4.66 16.03 13.60
CA ALA A 17 -4.93 14.62 13.33
C ALA A 17 -3.59 13.99 12.92
N SER A 18 -2.81 13.61 13.94
CA SER A 18 -1.67 12.72 13.81
C SER A 18 -2.19 11.55 12.98
N SER A 19 -1.72 11.45 11.73
CA SER A 19 -2.06 10.32 10.88
C SER A 19 -1.71 9.08 11.67
N ALA A 20 -2.74 8.34 12.10
CA ALA A 20 -2.58 7.18 12.93
C ALA A 20 -1.53 6.29 12.27
N ARG A 21 -0.41 6.15 12.97
CA ARG A 21 0.72 5.31 12.58
C ARG A 21 0.20 3.87 12.52
N ALA A 22 0.62 3.12 11.50
CA ALA A 22 0.19 1.74 11.30
C ALA A 22 0.47 0.92 12.57
N ASP A 23 -0.60 0.54 13.27
CA ASP A 23 -0.60 -0.02 14.62
C ASP A 23 -0.84 -1.54 14.57
N GLY A 24 -0.02 -2.26 13.81
CA GLY A 24 -0.04 -3.73 13.76
C GLY A 24 -1.25 -4.40 13.10
N ASP A 25 -2.28 -3.65 12.67
CA ASP A 25 -3.44 -4.22 11.96
C ASP A 25 -3.08 -4.73 10.54
N PRO A 26 -3.74 -5.79 10.05
CA PRO A 26 -3.44 -6.38 8.75
C PRO A 26 -3.69 -5.40 7.59
N ALA A 27 -2.95 -5.57 6.49
CA ALA A 27 -3.06 -4.70 5.31
C ALA A 27 -4.49 -4.59 4.74
N SER A 28 -5.35 -5.59 4.97
CA SER A 28 -6.77 -5.57 4.60
C SER A 28 -7.48 -4.34 5.17
N ASP A 29 -7.26 -4.02 6.44
CA ASP A 29 -8.04 -3.05 7.19
C ASP A 29 -7.72 -1.63 6.72
N TYR A 30 -6.44 -1.40 6.39
CA TYR A 30 -6.01 -0.16 5.78
C TYR A 30 -6.46 -0.06 4.33
N LEU A 31 -6.30 -1.11 3.53
CA LEU A 31 -6.61 -1.03 2.11
C LEU A 31 -8.09 -0.85 1.83
N LEU A 32 -9.00 -1.13 2.76
CA LEU A 32 -10.41 -0.75 2.63
C LEU A 32 -10.57 0.74 2.30
N VAL A 33 -9.83 1.61 2.99
CA VAL A 33 -9.95 3.08 2.91
C VAL A 33 -8.70 3.78 2.34
N GLN A 34 -7.54 3.14 2.40
CA GLN A 34 -6.24 3.64 1.93
C GLN A 34 -5.78 2.93 0.65
N ARG A 35 -4.89 3.57 -0.11
CA ARG A 35 -4.36 3.00 -1.37
C ARG A 35 -3.02 2.31 -1.21
N VAL A 36 -2.31 2.56 -0.11
CA VAL A 36 -0.97 2.06 0.15
C VAL A 36 -0.90 1.62 1.60
N PHE A 37 -0.52 0.36 1.83
CA PHE A 37 -0.08 -0.14 3.12
C PHE A 37 1.45 -0.25 3.12
N VAL A 38 2.09 0.37 4.11
CA VAL A 38 3.52 0.24 4.40
C VAL A 38 3.69 -0.02 5.89
N PRO A 39 4.67 -0.84 6.31
CA PRO A 39 4.94 -1.09 7.73
C PRO A 39 5.37 0.20 8.44
N ALA A 40 5.03 0.33 9.72
CA ALA A 40 5.42 1.46 10.55
C ALA A 40 6.89 1.35 10.99
N GLU A 41 7.82 1.73 10.13
CA GLU A 41 9.19 2.04 10.56
C GLU A 41 9.41 3.56 10.45
N GLY A 42 9.43 4.18 11.63
CA GLY A 42 9.41 5.64 11.80
C GLY A 42 10.57 6.36 11.13
N ALA A 43 10.28 7.55 10.60
CA ALA A 43 11.18 8.59 10.03
C ALA A 43 12.17 8.17 8.91
N LEU A 44 12.84 7.03 9.01
CA LEU A 44 13.93 6.58 8.14
C LEU A 44 13.52 6.28 6.69
N ALA A 45 12.23 6.08 6.42
CA ALA A 45 11.71 5.79 5.08
C ALA A 45 10.64 6.79 4.59
N ALA A 46 10.51 7.96 5.22
CA ALA A 46 9.44 8.91 4.93
C ALA A 46 9.45 9.40 3.47
N SER A 47 10.62 9.65 2.90
CA SER A 47 10.76 10.08 1.51
C SER A 47 10.39 8.96 0.52
N GLN A 48 10.80 7.72 0.79
CA GLN A 48 10.43 6.55 -0.01
C GLN A 48 8.91 6.31 0.05
N GLN A 49 8.30 6.42 1.22
CA GLN A 49 6.86 6.30 1.39
C GLN A 49 6.11 7.37 0.59
N GLN A 50 6.58 8.62 0.64
CA GLN A 50 5.99 9.70 -0.15
C GLN A 50 6.14 9.45 -1.66
N ALA A 51 7.29 8.92 -2.10
CA ALA A 51 7.52 8.56 -3.50
C ALA A 51 6.55 7.45 -3.96
N LEU A 52 6.35 6.42 -3.15
CA LEU A 52 5.39 5.35 -3.42
C LEU A 52 3.95 5.91 -3.51
N GLN A 53 3.54 6.73 -2.56
CA GLN A 53 2.22 7.36 -2.56
C GLN A 53 2.00 8.21 -3.82
N LYS A 54 2.99 9.01 -4.23
CA LYS A 54 2.95 9.80 -5.47
C LYS A 54 2.85 8.92 -6.72
N ALA A 55 3.63 7.84 -6.80
CA ALA A 55 3.57 6.91 -7.92
C ALA A 55 2.20 6.25 -8.05
N VAL A 56 1.63 5.79 -6.93
CA VAL A 56 0.29 5.20 -6.88
C VAL A 56 -0.77 6.24 -7.24
N ALA A 57 -0.70 7.46 -6.70
CA ALA A 57 -1.63 8.53 -7.03
C ALA A 57 -1.59 8.89 -8.53
N SER A 58 -0.39 8.98 -9.11
CA SER A 58 -0.21 9.24 -10.54
C SER A 58 -0.81 8.13 -11.39
N ALA A 59 -0.52 6.86 -11.08
CA ALA A 59 -1.08 5.72 -11.81
C ALA A 59 -2.61 5.72 -11.77
N ASN A 60 -3.20 5.94 -10.59
CA ASN A 60 -4.65 6.03 -10.42
C ASN A 60 -5.25 7.22 -11.20
N LYS A 61 -4.60 8.39 -11.20
CA LYS A 61 -5.04 9.57 -11.97
C LYS A 61 -5.01 9.31 -13.48
N SER A 62 -4.07 8.49 -13.94
CA SER A 62 -3.95 8.08 -15.34
C SER A 62 -4.85 6.90 -15.74
N GLY A 63 -5.80 6.49 -14.88
CA GLY A 63 -6.73 5.39 -15.17
C GLY A 63 -6.20 4.00 -14.84
N PHE A 64 -4.95 3.88 -14.39
CA PHE A 64 -4.37 2.63 -13.89
C PHE A 64 -4.69 2.47 -12.40
N ALA A 65 -5.96 2.16 -12.11
CA ALA A 65 -6.42 2.01 -10.73
C ALA A 65 -5.66 0.87 -10.02
N ILE A 66 -4.89 1.20 -8.98
CA ILE A 66 -4.04 0.26 -8.25
C ILE A 66 -3.97 0.58 -6.75
N ARG A 67 -3.98 -0.49 -5.94
CA ARG A 67 -3.64 -0.50 -4.51
C ARG A 67 -2.36 -1.30 -4.27
N VAL A 68 -1.57 -0.91 -3.27
CA VAL A 68 -0.26 -1.52 -2.99
C VAL A 68 -0.14 -1.91 -1.52
N ALA A 69 0.32 -3.13 -1.25
CA ALA A 69 0.72 -3.59 0.08
C ALA A 69 2.21 -3.96 0.08
N VAL A 70 2.99 -3.25 0.90
CA VAL A 70 4.39 -3.61 1.20
C VAL A 70 4.38 -4.42 2.49
N ILE A 71 4.80 -5.68 2.42
CA ILE A 71 4.83 -6.63 3.55
C ILE A 71 6.31 -6.91 3.83
N TYR A 72 6.86 -6.30 4.88
CA TYR A 72 8.28 -6.43 5.22
C TYR A 72 8.58 -7.65 6.07
N SER A 73 7.63 -8.07 6.90
CA SER A 73 7.77 -9.22 7.80
C SER A 73 6.49 -10.04 7.89
N SER A 74 6.57 -11.22 8.50
CA SER A 74 5.37 -12.03 8.78
C SER A 74 4.40 -11.34 9.74
N TYR A 75 4.85 -10.36 10.53
CA TYR A 75 3.99 -9.60 11.44
C TYR A 75 2.94 -8.77 10.67
N ASP A 76 3.31 -8.23 9.51
CA ASP A 76 2.42 -7.42 8.65
C ASP A 76 1.26 -8.23 8.03
N LEU A 77 1.27 -9.56 8.20
CA LEU A 77 0.24 -10.49 7.72
C LEU A 77 -0.82 -10.83 8.78
N GLY A 78 -0.67 -10.37 10.02
CA GLY A 78 -1.58 -10.72 11.11
C GLY A 78 -1.71 -12.23 11.30
N SER A 79 -2.94 -12.76 11.22
CA SER A 79 -3.23 -14.19 11.46
C SER A 79 -2.86 -15.12 10.31
N VAL A 80 -2.60 -14.62 9.10
CA VAL A 80 -2.30 -15.43 7.90
C VAL A 80 -0.80 -15.57 7.63
N THR A 81 0.00 -15.70 8.68
CA THR A 81 1.48 -15.84 8.60
C THR A 81 1.95 -17.01 7.74
N VAL A 82 1.11 -18.03 7.51
CA VAL A 82 1.36 -19.15 6.56
C VAL A 82 1.58 -18.68 5.11
N LEU A 83 1.14 -17.47 4.77
CA LEU A 83 1.33 -16.81 3.48
C LEU A 83 2.62 -15.96 3.42
N TRP A 84 3.43 -15.98 4.48
CA TRP A 84 4.74 -15.34 4.48
C TRP A 84 5.62 -15.87 3.37
N LYS A 85 6.30 -14.95 2.67
CA LYS A 85 7.11 -15.22 1.47
C LYS A 85 6.34 -15.90 0.33
N LYS A 86 5.01 -15.79 0.28
CA LYS A 86 4.18 -16.30 -0.82
C LYS A 86 3.41 -15.16 -1.49
N PRO A 87 4.10 -14.16 -2.07
CA PRO A 87 3.49 -12.90 -2.48
C PRO A 87 2.35 -13.09 -3.50
N GLN A 88 2.49 -14.02 -4.46
CA GLN A 88 1.44 -14.29 -5.44
C GLN A 88 0.17 -14.89 -4.81
N THR A 89 0.33 -15.85 -3.89
CA THR A 89 -0.79 -16.45 -3.17
C THR A 89 -1.44 -15.43 -2.25
N TYR A 90 -0.65 -14.61 -1.57
CA TYR A 90 -1.16 -13.54 -0.73
C TYR A 90 -1.91 -12.48 -1.52
N ALA A 91 -1.44 -12.09 -2.71
CA ALA A 91 -2.15 -11.13 -3.57
C ALA A 91 -3.53 -11.65 -4.01
N ARG A 92 -3.65 -12.95 -4.30
CA ARG A 92 -4.96 -13.57 -4.61
C ARG A 92 -5.88 -13.59 -3.38
N PHE A 93 -5.35 -13.97 -2.22
CA PHE A 93 -6.08 -13.97 -0.95
C PHE A 93 -6.60 -12.56 -0.62
N LEU A 94 -5.69 -11.58 -0.54
CA LEU A 94 -6.03 -10.20 -0.21
C LEU A 94 -6.97 -9.57 -1.26
N GLY A 95 -6.81 -9.94 -2.53
CA GLY A 95 -7.72 -9.52 -3.58
C GLY A 95 -9.14 -10.09 -3.43
N ALA A 96 -9.29 -11.32 -2.91
CA ALA A 96 -10.59 -11.90 -2.61
C ALA A 96 -11.23 -11.21 -1.39
N GLU A 97 -10.47 -10.97 -0.33
CA GLU A 97 -10.92 -10.23 0.86
C GLU A 97 -11.44 -8.82 0.49
N LEU A 98 -10.72 -8.12 -0.38
CA LEU A 98 -11.08 -6.78 -0.83
C LEU A 98 -12.19 -6.75 -1.89
N SER A 99 -12.59 -7.90 -2.46
CA SER A 99 -13.42 -7.97 -3.67
C SER A 99 -14.81 -7.33 -3.54
N PHE A 100 -15.33 -7.23 -2.31
CA PHE A 100 -16.59 -6.57 -2.01
C PHE A 100 -16.52 -5.05 -2.18
N VAL A 101 -15.35 -4.44 -1.99
CA VAL A 101 -15.15 -2.99 -2.03
C VAL A 101 -14.22 -2.53 -3.15
N TYR A 102 -13.38 -3.41 -3.68
CA TYR A 102 -12.34 -3.07 -4.65
C TYR A 102 -12.04 -4.24 -5.57
N LYS A 103 -12.28 -4.02 -6.87
CA LYS A 103 -12.14 -5.05 -7.92
C LYS A 103 -11.05 -4.70 -8.94
N GLN A 104 -10.24 -3.69 -8.65
CA GLN A 104 -9.16 -3.22 -9.52
C GLN A 104 -7.82 -3.85 -9.10
N ARG A 105 -6.70 -3.33 -9.60
CA ARG A 105 -5.38 -3.98 -9.51
C ARG A 105 -4.83 -3.89 -8.09
N LEU A 106 -4.27 -4.99 -7.62
CA LEU A 106 -3.59 -5.08 -6.33
C LEU A 106 -2.17 -5.58 -6.55
N LEU A 107 -1.20 -4.82 -6.04
CA LEU A 107 0.20 -5.21 -5.96
C LEU A 107 0.57 -5.51 -4.50
N VAL A 108 1.20 -6.66 -4.30
CA VAL A 108 1.83 -7.08 -3.04
C VAL A 108 3.34 -7.13 -3.27
N VAL A 109 4.10 -6.61 -2.32
CA VAL A 109 5.57 -6.63 -2.33
C VAL A 109 6.07 -7.28 -1.05
N MET A 110 6.83 -8.38 -1.18
CA MET A 110 7.51 -9.08 -0.09
C MET A 110 9.02 -9.13 -0.37
N PRO A 111 9.88 -9.41 0.64
CA PRO A 111 11.33 -9.44 0.43
C PRO A 111 11.81 -10.45 -0.61
N ASN A 112 10.99 -11.44 -0.97
CA ASN A 112 11.32 -12.49 -1.93
C ASN A 112 10.56 -12.40 -3.25
N GLY A 113 9.69 -11.40 -3.45
CA GLY A 113 8.89 -11.36 -4.68
C GLY A 113 7.75 -10.38 -4.70
N PHE A 114 7.16 -10.27 -5.89
CA PHE A 114 5.94 -9.53 -6.16
C PHE A 114 4.75 -10.48 -6.30
N GLY A 115 3.59 -10.02 -5.86
CA GLY A 115 2.30 -10.63 -6.09
C GLY A 115 1.39 -9.64 -6.78
N PHE A 116 0.64 -10.10 -7.78
CA PHE A 116 -0.31 -9.25 -8.50
C PHE A 116 -1.66 -9.94 -8.60
N ASN A 117 -2.73 -9.17 -8.40
CA ASN A 117 -4.09 -9.63 -8.55
C ASN A 117 -4.97 -8.57 -9.23
N TRP A 118 -5.68 -8.98 -10.26
CA TRP A 118 -6.77 -8.22 -10.88
C TRP A 118 -7.92 -9.18 -11.15
N PRO A 119 -9.00 -9.16 -10.34
CA PRO A 119 -10.05 -10.17 -10.42
C PRO A 119 -10.67 -10.26 -11.82
N LYS A 120 -10.76 -11.47 -12.36
CA LYS A 120 -11.29 -11.78 -13.71
C LYS A 120 -10.40 -11.32 -14.88
N HIS A 121 -9.17 -10.88 -14.62
CA HIS A 121 -8.21 -10.53 -15.65
C HIS A 121 -6.96 -11.42 -15.57
N PRO A 122 -6.33 -11.75 -16.72
CA PRO A 122 -5.04 -12.41 -16.72
C PRO A 122 -3.95 -11.48 -16.17
N SER A 123 -2.91 -12.07 -15.58
CA SER A 123 -1.79 -11.32 -14.95
C SER A 123 -0.44 -11.55 -15.65
N THR A 124 -0.41 -12.21 -16.81
CA THR A 124 0.83 -12.67 -17.45
C THR A 124 1.73 -11.49 -17.85
N SER A 125 1.15 -10.46 -18.47
CA SER A 125 1.84 -9.22 -18.85
C SER A 125 2.43 -8.49 -17.63
N GLU A 126 1.68 -8.45 -16.54
CA GLU A 126 2.06 -7.79 -15.30
C GLU A 126 3.21 -8.53 -14.61
N TYR A 127 3.16 -9.85 -14.55
CA TYR A 127 4.30 -10.63 -14.06
C TYR A 127 5.54 -10.51 -14.95
N ALA A 128 5.38 -10.38 -16.28
CA ALA A 128 6.50 -10.12 -17.18
C ALA A 128 7.13 -8.73 -16.96
N ALA A 129 6.31 -7.70 -16.63
CA ALA A 129 6.80 -6.38 -16.26
C ALA A 129 7.51 -6.41 -14.88
N LEU A 130 6.90 -7.07 -13.89
CA LEU A 130 7.44 -7.19 -12.53
C LEU A 130 8.74 -7.98 -12.46
N ALA A 131 8.94 -8.96 -13.33
CA ALA A 131 10.19 -9.74 -13.42
C ALA A 131 11.43 -8.86 -13.73
N LYS A 132 11.23 -7.68 -14.32
CA LYS A 132 12.30 -6.72 -14.65
C LYS A 132 12.63 -5.77 -13.50
N VAL A 133 11.85 -5.79 -12.42
CA VAL A 133 11.99 -4.86 -11.29
C VAL A 133 12.88 -5.51 -10.23
N PRO A 134 14.00 -4.87 -9.84
CA PRO A 134 14.87 -5.43 -8.81
C PRO A 134 14.21 -5.33 -7.42
N LEU A 135 14.37 -6.39 -6.62
CA LEU A 135 14.02 -6.39 -5.20
C LEU A 135 15.21 -5.89 -4.38
N LYS A 136 15.06 -4.71 -3.79
CA LYS A 136 16.02 -4.14 -2.86
C LYS A 136 15.73 -4.59 -1.44
N ARG A 137 16.79 -4.74 -0.63
CA ARG A 137 16.73 -5.19 0.76
C ARG A 137 16.41 -4.05 1.73
N GLY A 138 15.95 -4.42 2.92
CA GLY A 138 15.54 -3.48 3.97
C GLY A 138 14.21 -2.79 3.64
N THR A 139 13.60 -2.18 4.64
CA THR A 139 12.27 -1.58 4.52
C THR A 139 12.21 -0.46 3.47
N ALA A 140 13.16 0.48 3.53
CA ALA A 140 13.26 1.55 2.53
C ALA A 140 13.48 0.99 1.11
N GLY A 141 14.35 0.00 0.95
CA GLY A 141 14.59 -0.66 -0.33
C GLY A 141 13.34 -1.39 -0.85
N LEU A 142 12.57 -2.01 0.03
CA LEU A 142 11.34 -2.70 -0.35
C LEU A 142 10.28 -1.69 -0.85
N ILE A 143 10.18 -0.52 -0.22
CA ILE A 143 9.31 0.58 -0.68
C ILE A 143 9.78 1.16 -2.02
N GLU A 144 11.09 1.30 -2.24
CA GLU A 144 11.65 1.67 -3.54
C GLU A 144 11.31 0.65 -4.64
N SER A 145 11.39 -0.64 -4.30
CA SER A 145 11.03 -1.74 -5.20
C SER A 145 9.54 -1.69 -5.56
N ALA A 146 8.68 -1.39 -4.57
CA ALA A 146 7.25 -1.18 -4.79
C ALA A 146 6.98 0.02 -5.72
N THR A 147 7.72 1.11 -5.54
CA THR A 147 7.59 2.31 -6.38
C THR A 147 7.94 2.00 -7.83
N ALA A 148 9.07 1.32 -8.05
CA ALA A 148 9.49 0.89 -9.39
C ALA A 148 8.50 -0.10 -10.02
N ALA A 149 7.94 -1.02 -9.23
CA ALA A 149 6.91 -1.95 -9.68
C ALA A 149 5.64 -1.25 -10.17
N VAL A 150 5.13 -0.27 -9.42
CA VAL A 150 3.96 0.53 -9.85
C VAL A 150 4.25 1.25 -11.17
N GLN A 151 5.43 1.87 -11.30
CA GLN A 151 5.82 2.57 -12.52
C GLN A 151 6.00 1.64 -13.73
N ALA A 152 6.47 0.41 -13.52
CA ALA A 152 6.60 -0.59 -14.58
C ALA A 152 5.22 -1.09 -15.03
N LEU A 153 4.33 -1.38 -14.08
CA LEU A 153 2.96 -1.83 -14.34
C LEU A 153 2.14 -0.79 -15.09
N SER A 154 2.18 0.48 -14.67
CA SER A 154 1.38 1.55 -15.27
C SER A 154 1.82 1.95 -16.68
N LYS A 155 2.98 1.47 -17.15
CA LYS A 155 3.46 1.67 -18.52
C LYS A 155 3.11 0.51 -19.45
N SER A 156 2.72 -0.63 -18.88
CA SER A 156 2.55 -1.90 -19.60
C SER A 156 1.08 -2.24 -19.87
N GLY A 157 0.13 -1.47 -19.33
CA GLY A 157 -1.31 -1.64 -19.51
C GLY A 157 -1.98 -0.33 -19.88
#